data_AF-A0A497U667-F1
#
_entry.id   AF-A0A497U667-F1
#
_cell.length_a   1.000
_cell.length_b   1.000
_cell.length_c   1.000
_cell.angle_alpha   90.00
_cell.angle_beta   90.00
_cell.angle_gamma   90.00
#
_symmetry.space_group_name_H-M   'P 1'
#
loop_
_entity.id
_entity.type
_entity.pdbx_description
1 polymer ?
#
loop_
_entity_poly.entity_id
_entity_poly.type
_entity_poly.pdbx_seq_one_letter_code
_entity_poly.pdbx_strand_id
1 'polypeptide(L)'
;MPDKLPINLHDLLHQRTVEGERIEYKAGWNPDPIVRTLCAFANDFENLGGGYVVIGQDCDANGQPLFPPVGLVENQLDAIQQALLAACQLIQPPYFPALSIEQVEGRKLIVLQAPGGMHRPYKAPASVNAKHKIWHYYIRRYSSTVEAKGEDEQELLSLTARVPFDDRFAQQTSPEDLSKSLMLEYLREVGSALADDAVGLSVEALGRQMNVIGGPVESPWPKNVGLLFFNEAPDRFFPYTQIDVVWFPEGAGGDRFDEKIFKGPLARMTREALGYIQRNYLHETVIKHPDRAEATRVWNFPYAAIEEALVNAVYHRSYEEREPVEVRISRDELVVLSFPGPDRSIRLADFAAGRAISRRYRNRRIGEFLKELDLTEGRSTGIPKILKVMAANGSPAPLFETDDDRCAYVIRLPVHTLTEQPTQQVTGEVTGEVTGEVERLIGVLVGEMARRQIQDALGLKHEDHFRNAYLTPALETGLVEMTLPDKPRSSKQRYRLTAQGRQWLQANAVKGSP
;
A
#
# COMPACT_ATOMS: atom_id res chain seq x y z
N MET A 1 -26.07 -7.25 -17.36
CA MET A 1 -25.10 -7.80 -16.38
C MET A 1 -23.76 -7.13 -16.69
N PRO A 2 -22.74 -7.16 -15.81
CA PRO A 2 -21.41 -6.72 -16.22
C PRO A 2 -20.96 -7.61 -17.38
N ASP A 3 -20.69 -7.04 -18.54
CA ASP A 3 -20.20 -7.81 -19.70
C ASP A 3 -18.67 -7.98 -19.68
N LYS A 4 -17.97 -7.33 -18.73
CA LYS A 4 -16.51 -7.31 -18.63
C LYS A 4 -16.02 -7.39 -17.19
N LEU A 5 -14.86 -8.01 -17.00
CA LEU A 5 -14.23 -8.18 -15.69
C LEU A 5 -13.56 -6.88 -15.19
N PRO A 6 -13.66 -6.56 -13.88
CA PRO A 6 -12.94 -5.44 -13.28
C PRO A 6 -11.42 -5.70 -13.12
N ILE A 7 -10.99 -6.94 -13.23
CA ILE A 7 -9.57 -7.36 -13.17
C ILE A 7 -9.04 -7.62 -14.59
N ASN A 8 -7.73 -7.54 -14.78
CA ASN A 8 -7.07 -7.97 -16.01
C ASN A 8 -7.21 -9.49 -16.24
N LEU A 9 -7.78 -9.87 -17.39
CA LEU A 9 -8.02 -11.27 -17.74
C LEU A 9 -6.72 -12.07 -17.94
N HIS A 10 -5.70 -11.48 -18.55
CA HIS A 10 -4.43 -12.17 -18.80
C HIS A 10 -3.74 -12.47 -17.46
N ASP A 11 -3.71 -11.52 -16.53
CA ASP A 11 -3.11 -11.74 -15.22
C ASP A 11 -3.89 -12.75 -14.38
N LEU A 12 -5.23 -12.78 -14.50
CA LEU A 12 -6.06 -13.82 -13.91
C LEU A 12 -5.69 -15.21 -14.45
N LEU A 13 -5.66 -15.37 -15.79
CA LEU A 13 -5.36 -16.67 -16.41
C LEU A 13 -3.94 -17.15 -16.15
N HIS A 14 -2.97 -16.24 -16.03
CA HIS A 14 -1.58 -16.57 -15.71
C HIS A 14 -1.27 -16.62 -14.21
N GLN A 15 -2.30 -16.55 -13.34
CA GLN A 15 -2.15 -16.59 -11.88
C GLN A 15 -1.15 -15.53 -11.36
N ARG A 16 -1.17 -14.32 -11.92
CA ARG A 16 -0.24 -13.24 -11.52
C ARG A 16 -0.77 -12.46 -10.34
N THR A 17 -1.96 -11.87 -10.51
CA THR A 17 -2.63 -11.02 -9.50
C THR A 17 -3.51 -11.81 -8.54
N VAL A 18 -4.02 -12.96 -8.97
CA VAL A 18 -4.88 -13.83 -8.17
C VAL A 18 -4.15 -15.13 -7.83
N GLU A 19 -4.21 -15.53 -6.57
CA GLU A 19 -3.60 -16.78 -6.09
C GLU A 19 -4.27 -18.01 -6.72
N GLY A 20 -3.48 -19.03 -7.04
CA GLY A 20 -4.00 -20.27 -7.64
C GLY A 20 -5.06 -20.98 -6.79
N GLU A 21 -5.03 -20.83 -5.46
CA GLU A 21 -6.07 -21.37 -4.57
C GLU A 21 -7.45 -20.75 -4.82
N ARG A 22 -7.47 -19.52 -5.35
CA ARG A 22 -8.65 -18.74 -5.69
C ARG A 22 -9.07 -18.88 -7.16
N ILE A 23 -8.39 -19.73 -7.94
CA ILE A 23 -8.74 -19.97 -9.34
C ILE A 23 -9.05 -21.45 -9.52
N GLU A 24 -10.15 -21.75 -10.22
CA GLU A 24 -10.49 -23.10 -10.63
C GLU A 24 -10.65 -23.16 -12.15
N TYR A 25 -9.79 -23.94 -12.80
CA TYR A 25 -9.86 -24.21 -14.23
C TYR A 25 -10.73 -25.43 -14.54
N LYS A 26 -11.59 -25.29 -15.55
CA LYS A 26 -12.39 -26.39 -16.10
C LYS A 26 -12.35 -26.33 -17.62
N ALA A 27 -11.85 -27.39 -18.26
CA ALA A 27 -11.79 -27.48 -19.72
C ALA A 27 -13.18 -27.33 -20.39
N GLY A 28 -14.26 -27.65 -19.69
CA GLY A 28 -15.63 -27.48 -20.17
C GLY A 28 -16.67 -27.47 -19.05
N TRP A 29 -17.95 -27.44 -19.42
CA TRP A 29 -19.05 -27.42 -18.46
C TRP A 29 -19.16 -28.76 -17.70
N ASN A 30 -18.91 -28.71 -16.40
CA ASN A 30 -19.10 -29.84 -15.49
C ASN A 30 -19.85 -29.36 -14.23
N PRO A 31 -21.18 -29.53 -14.17
CA PRO A 31 -22.03 -28.85 -13.18
C PRO A 31 -21.69 -29.21 -11.75
N ASP A 32 -21.42 -30.49 -11.46
CA ASP A 32 -21.16 -30.96 -10.09
C ASP A 32 -19.91 -30.29 -9.47
N PRO A 33 -18.70 -30.42 -10.02
CA PRO A 33 -17.52 -29.76 -9.47
C PRO A 33 -17.62 -28.23 -9.54
N ILE A 34 -18.20 -27.64 -10.61
CA ILE A 34 -18.35 -26.18 -10.70
C ILE A 34 -19.20 -25.65 -9.54
N VAL A 35 -20.37 -26.26 -9.28
CA VAL A 35 -21.26 -25.81 -8.20
C VAL A 35 -20.64 -26.02 -6.82
N ARG A 36 -19.93 -27.14 -6.62
CA ARG A 36 -19.19 -27.37 -5.36
C ARG A 36 -18.09 -26.31 -5.17
N THR A 37 -17.36 -25.95 -6.22
CA THR A 37 -16.33 -24.91 -6.16
C THR A 37 -16.94 -23.52 -5.90
N LEU A 38 -18.05 -23.18 -6.57
CA LEU A 38 -18.78 -21.93 -6.30
C LEU A 38 -19.25 -21.86 -4.84
N CYS A 39 -19.77 -22.96 -4.29
CA CYS A 39 -20.10 -23.06 -2.87
C CYS A 39 -18.89 -22.86 -1.96
N ALA A 40 -17.75 -23.45 -2.31
CA ALA A 40 -16.50 -23.29 -1.56
C ALA A 40 -15.98 -21.85 -1.58
N PHE A 41 -16.00 -21.19 -2.74
CA PHE A 41 -15.65 -19.78 -2.85
C PHE A 41 -16.65 -18.86 -2.14
N ALA A 42 -17.95 -19.18 -2.15
CA ALA A 42 -18.94 -18.44 -1.37
C ALA A 42 -18.70 -18.57 0.14
N ASN A 43 -18.24 -19.74 0.59
CA ASN A 43 -17.88 -19.98 1.99
C ASN A 43 -16.58 -19.28 2.41
N ASP A 44 -15.63 -19.07 1.48
CA ASP A 44 -14.43 -18.25 1.68
C ASP A 44 -13.75 -18.49 3.04
N PHE A 45 -13.51 -19.76 3.35
CA PHE A 45 -13.14 -20.27 4.69
C PHE A 45 -11.89 -19.60 5.29
N GLU A 46 -10.90 -19.31 4.44
CA GLU A 46 -9.64 -18.65 4.82
C GLU A 46 -9.69 -17.11 4.62
N ASN A 47 -10.86 -16.54 4.29
CA ASN A 47 -11.08 -15.13 3.98
C ASN A 47 -10.14 -14.60 2.88
N LEU A 48 -9.97 -15.36 1.81
CA LEU A 48 -9.17 -14.97 0.64
C LEU A 48 -9.91 -14.01 -0.29
N GLY A 49 -11.23 -13.82 -0.11
CA GLY A 49 -12.06 -12.99 -0.99
C GLY A 49 -13.01 -13.78 -1.90
N GLY A 50 -13.04 -15.11 -1.78
CA GLY A 50 -13.67 -16.01 -2.76
C GLY A 50 -12.72 -16.31 -3.92
N GLY A 51 -13.23 -16.42 -5.14
CA GLY A 51 -12.39 -16.82 -6.28
C GLY A 51 -13.05 -16.71 -7.65
N TYR A 52 -12.40 -17.34 -8.64
CA TYR A 52 -12.80 -17.36 -10.04
C TYR A 52 -12.90 -18.80 -10.53
N VAL A 53 -13.97 -19.12 -11.25
CA VAL A 53 -14.07 -20.37 -12.02
C VAL A 53 -14.00 -20.01 -13.50
N VAL A 54 -13.02 -20.56 -14.21
CA VAL A 54 -12.83 -20.31 -15.65
C VAL A 54 -13.16 -21.58 -16.41
N ILE A 55 -14.24 -21.53 -17.18
CA ILE A 55 -14.77 -22.63 -17.99
C ILE A 55 -14.29 -22.45 -19.44
N GLY A 56 -13.69 -23.49 -20.01
CA GLY A 56 -12.98 -23.48 -21.28
C GLY A 56 -11.45 -23.38 -21.14
N GLN A 57 -10.93 -23.37 -19.91
CA GLN A 57 -9.50 -23.32 -19.61
C GLN A 57 -9.06 -24.64 -18.96
N ASP A 58 -7.98 -25.23 -19.44
CA ASP A 58 -7.39 -26.44 -18.86
C ASP A 58 -6.06 -26.15 -18.18
N CYS A 59 -5.60 -27.08 -17.35
CA CYS A 59 -4.31 -26.96 -16.66
C CYS A 59 -3.52 -28.27 -16.67
N ASP A 60 -2.21 -28.17 -16.50
CA ASP A 60 -1.34 -29.32 -16.35
C ASP A 60 -1.49 -29.98 -14.97
N ALA A 61 -0.72 -31.05 -14.72
CA ALA A 61 -0.72 -31.75 -13.45
C ALA A 61 -0.26 -30.91 -12.25
N ASN A 62 0.41 -29.77 -12.49
CA ASN A 62 0.86 -28.83 -11.48
C ASN A 62 -0.11 -27.66 -11.29
N GLY A 63 -1.26 -27.67 -11.96
CA GLY A 63 -2.25 -26.58 -11.92
C GLY A 63 -1.85 -25.35 -12.73
N GLN A 64 -0.85 -25.46 -13.62
CA GLN A 64 -0.47 -24.38 -14.52
C GLN A 64 -1.40 -24.34 -15.72
N PRO A 65 -1.92 -23.16 -16.12
CA PRO A 65 -2.83 -23.02 -17.26
C PRO A 65 -2.15 -23.43 -18.57
N LEU A 66 -2.87 -24.20 -19.41
CA LEU A 66 -2.42 -24.59 -20.74
C LEU A 66 -2.91 -23.59 -21.80
N PHE A 67 -2.02 -23.12 -22.66
CA PHE A 67 -2.32 -22.21 -23.77
C PHE A 67 -2.00 -22.87 -25.13
N PRO A 68 -2.79 -22.63 -26.20
CA PRO A 68 -4.04 -21.86 -26.21
C PRO A 68 -5.13 -22.52 -25.35
N PRO A 69 -6.10 -21.75 -24.79
CA PRO A 69 -7.22 -22.33 -24.05
C PRO A 69 -8.01 -23.33 -24.90
N VAL A 70 -8.64 -24.31 -24.25
CA VAL A 70 -9.51 -25.28 -24.94
C VAL A 70 -10.66 -24.55 -25.65
N GLY A 71 -11.24 -23.57 -24.95
CA GLY A 71 -12.36 -22.78 -25.42
C GLY A 71 -13.69 -23.52 -25.41
N LEU A 72 -14.76 -22.73 -25.46
CA LEU A 72 -16.13 -23.21 -25.57
C LEU A 72 -16.65 -22.97 -26.98
N VAL A 73 -17.46 -23.89 -27.47
CA VAL A 73 -18.14 -23.75 -28.76
C VAL A 73 -19.29 -22.76 -28.62
N GLU A 74 -19.47 -21.87 -29.60
CA GLU A 74 -20.44 -20.76 -29.52
C GLU A 74 -21.88 -21.20 -29.26
N ASN A 75 -22.31 -22.31 -29.85
CA ASN A 75 -23.66 -22.87 -29.66
C ASN A 75 -23.89 -23.49 -28.27
N GLN A 76 -22.86 -23.65 -27.44
CA GLN A 76 -22.99 -24.17 -26.08
C GLN A 76 -23.13 -23.06 -25.03
N LEU A 77 -22.78 -21.81 -25.35
CA LEU A 77 -22.72 -20.73 -24.37
C LEU A 77 -24.07 -20.46 -23.70
N ASP A 78 -25.14 -20.36 -24.48
CA ASP A 78 -26.49 -20.11 -23.95
C ASP A 78 -26.99 -21.28 -23.09
N ALA A 79 -26.73 -22.51 -23.54
CA ALA A 79 -27.10 -23.72 -22.81
C ALA A 79 -26.35 -23.81 -21.46
N ILE A 80 -25.06 -23.46 -21.43
CA ILE A 80 -24.26 -23.42 -20.20
C ILE A 80 -24.79 -22.34 -19.26
N GLN A 81 -25.11 -21.13 -19.75
CA GLN A 81 -25.65 -20.05 -18.93
C GLN A 81 -27.00 -20.43 -18.28
N GLN A 82 -27.91 -21.05 -19.04
CA GLN A 82 -29.18 -21.53 -18.51
C GLN A 82 -28.99 -22.64 -17.47
N ALA A 83 -28.11 -23.60 -17.75
CA ALA A 83 -27.78 -24.68 -16.82
C ALA A 83 -27.13 -24.14 -15.54
N LEU A 84 -26.24 -23.16 -15.66
CA LEU A 84 -25.59 -22.50 -14.53
C LEU A 84 -26.62 -21.76 -13.66
N LEU A 85 -27.55 -21.01 -14.25
CA LEU A 85 -28.61 -20.33 -13.50
C LEU A 85 -29.42 -21.32 -12.66
N ALA A 86 -29.85 -22.44 -13.25
CA ALA A 86 -30.58 -23.48 -12.55
C ALA A 86 -29.72 -24.14 -11.45
N ALA A 87 -28.44 -24.36 -11.71
CA ALA A 87 -27.51 -24.97 -10.77
C ALA A 87 -27.19 -24.06 -9.57
N CYS A 88 -27.02 -22.76 -9.80
CA CYS A 88 -26.81 -21.73 -8.77
C CYS A 88 -27.99 -21.60 -7.80
N GLN A 89 -29.23 -21.80 -8.28
CA GLN A 89 -30.43 -21.85 -7.42
C GLN A 89 -30.43 -23.02 -6.43
N LEU A 90 -29.63 -24.07 -6.68
CA LEU A 90 -29.53 -25.22 -5.79
C LEU A 90 -28.57 -25.00 -4.62
N ILE A 91 -27.71 -23.99 -4.70
CA ILE A 91 -26.87 -23.57 -3.57
C ILE A 91 -27.81 -22.98 -2.51
N GLN A 92 -27.55 -23.29 -1.23
CA GLN A 92 -28.38 -22.87 -0.11
C GLN A 92 -27.55 -22.07 0.90
N PRO A 93 -27.85 -20.78 1.13
CA PRO A 93 -28.83 -19.97 0.39
C PRO A 93 -28.43 -19.78 -1.09
N PRO A 94 -29.36 -19.40 -2.00
CA PRO A 94 -29.05 -19.19 -3.41
C PRO A 94 -27.87 -18.25 -3.60
N TYR A 95 -26.95 -18.64 -4.48
CA TYR A 95 -25.71 -17.91 -4.72
C TYR A 95 -25.45 -17.81 -6.22
N PHE A 96 -25.26 -16.58 -6.70
CA PHE A 96 -25.09 -16.28 -8.11
C PHE A 96 -23.75 -15.54 -8.31
N PRO A 97 -22.75 -16.17 -8.97
CA PRO A 97 -21.52 -15.48 -9.33
C PRO A 97 -21.78 -14.44 -10.43
N ALA A 98 -20.92 -13.44 -10.54
CA ALA A 98 -20.91 -12.58 -11.72
C ALA A 98 -20.30 -13.36 -12.90
N LEU A 99 -21.01 -13.36 -14.03
CA LEU A 99 -20.61 -14.08 -15.23
C LEU A 99 -20.10 -13.09 -16.28
N SER A 100 -18.94 -13.39 -16.86
CA SER A 100 -18.42 -12.73 -18.06
C SER A 100 -18.10 -13.76 -19.15
N ILE A 101 -18.31 -13.40 -20.41
CA ILE A 101 -17.88 -14.19 -21.57
C ILE A 101 -16.68 -13.47 -22.18
N GLU A 102 -15.54 -14.13 -22.11
CA GLU A 102 -14.26 -13.55 -22.51
C GLU A 102 -13.69 -14.27 -23.74
N GLN A 103 -12.85 -13.58 -24.52
CA GLN A 103 -12.18 -14.16 -25.69
C GLN A 103 -10.66 -14.06 -25.56
N VAL A 104 -9.97 -15.20 -25.63
CA VAL A 104 -8.52 -15.31 -25.50
C VAL A 104 -7.99 -16.17 -26.64
N GLU A 105 -7.04 -15.64 -27.41
CA GLU A 105 -6.46 -16.33 -28.58
C GLU A 105 -7.53 -16.89 -29.54
N GLY A 106 -8.62 -16.15 -29.72
CA GLY A 106 -9.76 -16.53 -30.56
C GLY A 106 -10.73 -17.55 -29.94
N ARG A 107 -10.45 -18.04 -28.73
CA ARG A 107 -11.26 -19.03 -28.00
C ARG A 107 -12.16 -18.32 -26.98
N LYS A 108 -13.44 -18.70 -26.93
CA LYS A 108 -14.41 -18.15 -25.95
C LYS A 108 -14.32 -18.90 -24.62
N LEU A 109 -14.36 -18.17 -23.52
CA LEU A 109 -14.32 -18.67 -22.15
C LEU A 109 -15.50 -18.09 -21.37
N ILE A 110 -16.01 -18.83 -20.39
CA ILE A 110 -16.92 -18.28 -19.38
C ILE A 110 -16.12 -18.10 -18.09
N VAL A 111 -16.03 -16.88 -17.60
CA VAL A 111 -15.39 -16.56 -16.32
C VAL A 111 -16.47 -16.24 -15.29
N LEU A 112 -16.50 -17.00 -14.21
CA LEU A 112 -17.39 -16.79 -13.07
C LEU A 112 -16.60 -16.16 -11.93
N GLN A 113 -16.85 -14.89 -11.63
CA GLN A 113 -16.34 -14.24 -10.43
C GLN A 113 -17.27 -14.58 -9.25
N ALA A 114 -16.75 -15.34 -8.29
CA ALA A 114 -17.45 -15.85 -7.13
C ALA A 114 -16.89 -15.21 -5.83
N PRO A 115 -17.32 -13.97 -5.48
CA PRO A 115 -16.89 -13.33 -4.25
C PRO A 115 -17.44 -14.05 -3.01
N GLY A 116 -16.69 -14.07 -1.91
CA GLY A 116 -17.16 -14.74 -0.69
C GLY A 116 -18.48 -14.14 -0.19
N GLY A 117 -19.48 -14.99 0.02
CA GLY A 117 -20.86 -14.59 0.23
C GLY A 117 -21.13 -13.96 1.60
N MET A 118 -22.25 -13.24 1.68
CA MET A 118 -22.69 -12.50 2.87
C MET A 118 -23.49 -13.35 3.85
N HIS A 119 -24.06 -14.47 3.39
CA HIS A 119 -24.96 -15.33 4.16
C HIS A 119 -24.33 -16.70 4.41
N ARG A 120 -23.04 -16.72 4.76
CA ARG A 120 -22.35 -17.96 5.10
C ARG A 120 -23.09 -18.63 6.28
N PRO A 121 -23.16 -19.97 6.33
CA PRO A 121 -22.49 -20.89 5.44
C PRO A 121 -23.40 -21.30 4.28
N TYR A 122 -22.80 -21.55 3.12
CA TYR A 122 -23.43 -22.05 1.92
C TYR A 122 -23.26 -23.57 1.82
N LYS A 123 -24.32 -24.25 1.38
CA LYS A 123 -24.30 -25.66 1.01
C LYS A 123 -24.61 -25.84 -0.46
N ALA A 124 -24.04 -26.87 -1.08
CA ALA A 124 -24.40 -27.29 -2.44
C ALA A 124 -24.76 -28.77 -2.47
N PRO A 125 -25.57 -29.22 -3.45
CA PRO A 125 -25.82 -30.63 -3.65
C PRO A 125 -24.53 -31.36 -4.08
N ALA A 126 -24.34 -32.58 -3.61
CA ALA A 126 -23.26 -33.43 -4.10
C ALA A 126 -23.36 -33.63 -5.62
N SER A 127 -24.56 -33.87 -6.15
CA SER A 127 -24.79 -33.93 -7.60
C SER A 127 -25.98 -33.08 -7.99
N VAL A 128 -25.76 -32.19 -8.97
CA VAL A 128 -26.74 -31.23 -9.49
C VAL A 128 -27.92 -31.98 -10.12
N ASN A 129 -27.62 -33.06 -10.85
CA ASN A 129 -28.59 -33.83 -11.61
C ASN A 129 -29.24 -34.99 -10.84
N ALA A 130 -28.87 -35.20 -9.57
CA ALA A 130 -29.47 -36.26 -8.76
C ALA A 130 -30.96 -35.98 -8.44
N LYS A 131 -31.77 -37.04 -8.49
CA LYS A 131 -33.21 -37.01 -8.14
C LYS A 131 -33.42 -36.66 -6.67
N HIS A 132 -32.65 -37.31 -5.78
CA HIS A 132 -32.58 -36.98 -4.36
C HIS A 132 -31.26 -36.25 -4.11
N LYS A 133 -31.36 -34.99 -3.72
CA LYS A 133 -30.20 -34.14 -3.46
C LYS A 133 -29.76 -34.30 -2.01
N ILE A 134 -28.45 -34.39 -1.82
CA ILE A 134 -27.80 -34.41 -0.51
C ILE A 134 -26.89 -33.18 -0.48
N TRP A 135 -27.12 -32.30 0.49
CA TRP A 135 -26.41 -31.02 0.59
C TRP A 135 -25.24 -31.12 1.57
N HIS A 136 -24.11 -30.58 1.16
CA HIS A 136 -22.90 -30.53 1.97
C HIS A 136 -22.29 -29.13 1.97
N TYR A 137 -21.54 -28.83 3.02
CA TYR A 137 -20.64 -27.69 3.03
C TYR A 137 -19.38 -28.02 2.23
N TYR A 138 -18.96 -27.08 1.39
CA TYR A 138 -17.70 -27.19 0.66
C TYR A 138 -16.79 -26.02 1.03
N ILE A 139 -15.49 -26.28 1.09
CA ILE A 139 -14.44 -25.28 1.35
C ILE A 139 -13.26 -25.49 0.40
N ARG A 140 -12.46 -24.44 0.21
CA ARG A 140 -11.17 -24.54 -0.46
C ARG A 140 -10.12 -24.98 0.57
N ARG A 141 -9.40 -26.05 0.26
CA ARG A 141 -8.17 -26.43 0.94
C ARG A 141 -7.08 -26.44 -0.12
N TYR A 142 -6.19 -25.45 -0.04
CA TYR A 142 -5.24 -25.15 -1.11
C TYR A 142 -5.98 -24.95 -2.45
N SER A 143 -5.48 -25.56 -3.53
CA SER A 143 -6.10 -25.54 -4.85
C SER A 143 -7.25 -26.54 -5.04
N SER A 144 -7.72 -27.21 -3.98
CA SER A 144 -8.77 -28.24 -4.07
C SER A 144 -10.05 -27.86 -3.33
N THR A 145 -11.18 -28.24 -3.90
CA THR A 145 -12.49 -28.14 -3.24
C THR A 145 -12.81 -29.45 -2.52
N VAL A 146 -13.00 -29.36 -1.21
CA VAL A 146 -13.30 -30.51 -0.34
C VAL A 146 -14.59 -30.30 0.42
N GLU A 147 -15.20 -31.41 0.83
CA GLU A 147 -16.34 -31.37 1.74
C GLU A 147 -15.84 -31.03 3.15
N ALA A 148 -16.44 -30.01 3.79
CA ALA A 148 -16.13 -29.69 5.18
C ALA A 148 -16.83 -30.70 6.10
N LYS A 149 -16.05 -31.40 6.93
CA LYS A 149 -16.53 -32.41 7.90
C LYS A 149 -15.82 -32.22 9.23
N GLY A 150 -16.47 -32.63 10.32
CA GLY A 150 -15.84 -32.68 11.64
C GLY A 150 -15.40 -31.28 12.10
N GLU A 151 -14.11 -31.11 12.38
CA GLU A 151 -13.54 -29.84 12.84
C GLU A 151 -13.69 -28.72 11.79
N ASP A 152 -13.47 -29.00 10.50
CA ASP A 152 -13.62 -28.00 9.43
C ASP A 152 -15.07 -27.50 9.33
N GLU A 153 -16.05 -28.37 9.53
CA GLU A 153 -17.47 -27.99 9.54
C GLU A 153 -17.80 -27.13 10.77
N GLN A 154 -17.33 -27.53 11.96
CA GLN A 154 -17.51 -26.76 13.18
C GLN A 154 -16.85 -25.38 13.09
N GLU A 155 -15.64 -25.31 12.54
CA GLU A 155 -14.95 -24.06 12.30
C GLU A 155 -15.72 -23.21 11.29
N LEU A 156 -16.12 -23.78 10.14
CA LEU A 156 -16.90 -23.05 9.13
C LEU A 156 -18.17 -22.45 9.77
N LEU A 157 -18.89 -23.24 10.56
CA LEU A 157 -20.07 -22.76 11.29
C LEU A 157 -19.71 -21.66 12.30
N SER A 158 -18.59 -21.76 13.01
CA SER A 158 -18.15 -20.71 13.95
C SER A 158 -17.81 -19.38 13.26
N LEU A 159 -17.46 -19.42 11.97
CA LEU A 159 -17.16 -18.23 11.16
C LEU A 159 -18.43 -17.48 10.71
N THR A 160 -19.62 -18.05 10.89
CA THR A 160 -20.85 -17.60 10.19
C THR A 160 -21.51 -16.35 10.78
N ALA A 161 -20.73 -15.47 11.40
CA ALA A 161 -21.22 -14.21 11.95
C ALA A 161 -20.36 -12.99 11.63
N ARG A 162 -19.27 -13.10 10.85
CA ARG A 162 -18.34 -11.99 10.64
C ARG A 162 -17.89 -11.86 9.19
N VAL A 163 -18.68 -11.13 8.38
CA VAL A 163 -18.15 -10.56 7.13
C VAL A 163 -16.93 -9.68 7.51
N PRO A 164 -15.76 -9.88 6.90
CA PRO A 164 -14.59 -9.02 7.14
C PRO A 164 -14.94 -7.55 6.94
N PHE A 165 -14.37 -6.68 7.77
CA PHE A 165 -14.74 -5.26 7.84
C PHE A 165 -14.81 -4.61 6.47
N ASP A 166 -13.80 -4.83 5.63
CA ASP A 166 -13.67 -4.21 4.33
C ASP A 166 -14.77 -4.59 3.32
N ASP A 167 -15.41 -5.75 3.47
CA ASP A 167 -16.52 -6.17 2.61
C ASP A 167 -17.92 -5.94 3.22
N ARG A 168 -18.01 -5.34 4.41
CA ARG A 168 -19.30 -4.95 5.00
C ARG A 168 -19.89 -3.76 4.25
N PHE A 169 -21.23 -3.68 4.23
CA PHE A 169 -21.95 -2.50 3.74
C PHE A 169 -21.85 -1.33 4.72
N ALA A 170 -21.52 -0.15 4.20
CA ALA A 170 -21.57 1.12 4.90
C ALA A 170 -22.99 1.71 4.77
N GLN A 171 -23.94 1.19 5.53
CA GLN A 171 -25.37 1.54 5.41
C GLN A 171 -25.69 3.02 5.64
N GLN A 172 -24.81 3.74 6.33
CA GLN A 172 -24.88 5.18 6.58
C GLN A 172 -24.38 6.04 5.40
N THR A 173 -24.04 5.43 4.27
CA THR A 173 -23.44 6.11 3.10
C THR A 173 -24.25 5.86 1.83
N SER A 174 -23.94 6.62 0.79
CA SER A 174 -24.58 6.60 -0.52
C SER A 174 -23.58 6.24 -1.62
N PRO A 175 -24.02 5.67 -2.76
CA PRO A 175 -23.16 5.47 -3.92
C PRO A 175 -22.34 6.71 -4.32
N GLU A 176 -22.92 7.90 -4.18
CA GLU A 176 -22.35 9.19 -4.53
C GLU A 176 -21.15 9.58 -3.65
N ASP A 177 -20.95 8.92 -2.52
CA ASP A 177 -19.72 9.02 -1.74
C ASP A 177 -18.52 8.35 -2.45
N LEU A 178 -18.73 7.55 -3.49
CA LEU A 178 -17.65 7.02 -4.31
C LEU A 178 -17.32 7.96 -5.49
N SER A 179 -16.04 8.25 -5.65
CA SER A 179 -15.47 8.99 -6.77
C SER A 179 -15.38 8.11 -8.00
N LYS A 180 -16.19 8.43 -9.01
CA LYS A 180 -16.08 7.81 -10.35
C LYS A 180 -14.69 7.97 -10.95
N SER A 181 -14.04 9.12 -10.73
CA SER A 181 -12.71 9.39 -11.24
C SER A 181 -11.68 8.43 -10.67
N LEU A 182 -11.70 8.19 -9.34
CA LEU A 182 -10.80 7.22 -8.70
C LEU A 182 -11.04 5.79 -9.20
N MET A 183 -12.31 5.40 -9.39
CA MET A 183 -12.65 4.09 -9.98
C MET A 183 -12.14 3.95 -11.41
N LEU A 184 -12.24 5.00 -12.24
CA LEU A 184 -11.73 5.01 -13.61
C LEU A 184 -10.20 4.99 -13.67
N GLU A 185 -9.53 5.76 -12.79
CA GLU A 185 -8.08 5.75 -12.65
C GLU A 185 -7.58 4.35 -12.31
N TYR A 186 -8.21 3.72 -11.31
CA TYR A 186 -7.92 2.34 -10.94
C TYR A 186 -8.06 1.36 -12.10
N LEU A 187 -9.23 1.35 -12.78
CA LEU A 187 -9.48 0.40 -13.86
C LEU A 187 -8.49 0.54 -15.02
N ARG A 188 -8.04 1.77 -15.31
CA ARG A 188 -6.99 2.01 -16.32
C ARG A 188 -5.63 1.53 -15.84
N GLU A 189 -5.29 1.80 -14.59
CA GLU A 189 -4.02 1.42 -14.00
C GLU A 189 -3.84 -0.10 -13.99
N VAL A 190 -4.87 -0.85 -13.60
CA VAL A 190 -4.84 -2.33 -13.58
C VAL A 190 -5.07 -2.95 -14.97
N GLY A 191 -5.22 -2.13 -16.02
CA GLY A 191 -5.45 -2.62 -17.38
C GLY A 191 -6.74 -3.45 -17.53
N SER A 192 -7.81 -3.06 -16.84
CA SER A 192 -9.10 -3.73 -16.92
C SER A 192 -9.85 -3.40 -18.22
N ALA A 193 -10.44 -4.42 -18.85
CA ALA A 193 -11.30 -4.23 -20.02
C ALA A 193 -12.57 -3.42 -19.70
N LEU A 194 -12.98 -3.38 -18.43
CA LEU A 194 -14.10 -2.56 -17.96
C LEU A 194 -13.81 -1.05 -18.08
N ALA A 195 -12.54 -0.63 -18.14
CA ALA A 195 -12.17 0.78 -18.23
C ALA A 195 -12.80 1.51 -19.43
N ASP A 196 -12.96 0.81 -20.56
CA ASP A 196 -13.52 1.37 -21.80
C ASP A 196 -15.01 1.75 -21.65
N ASP A 197 -15.78 0.91 -20.96
CA ASP A 197 -17.23 1.08 -20.83
C ASP A 197 -17.59 1.92 -19.59
N ALA A 198 -16.71 1.92 -18.58
CA ALA A 198 -16.93 2.57 -17.29
C ALA A 198 -17.21 4.08 -17.40
N VAL A 199 -16.74 4.73 -18.45
CA VAL A 199 -17.02 6.16 -18.70
C VAL A 199 -18.52 6.42 -18.87
N GLY A 200 -19.26 5.51 -19.49
CA GLY A 200 -20.71 5.63 -19.72
C GLY A 200 -21.58 5.21 -18.53
N LEU A 201 -21.03 4.50 -17.55
CA LEU A 201 -21.80 3.94 -16.43
C LEU A 201 -22.09 4.97 -15.33
N SER A 202 -23.21 4.83 -14.63
CA SER A 202 -23.42 5.56 -13.36
C SER A 202 -22.45 5.07 -12.28
N VAL A 203 -22.27 5.85 -11.21
CA VAL A 203 -21.45 5.45 -10.05
C VAL A 203 -21.95 4.13 -9.45
N GLU A 204 -23.28 4.00 -9.28
CA GLU A 204 -23.89 2.77 -8.77
C GLU A 204 -23.60 1.58 -9.69
N ALA A 205 -23.84 1.73 -10.99
CA ALA A 205 -23.64 0.65 -11.96
C ALA A 205 -22.17 0.21 -11.97
N LEU A 206 -21.23 1.17 -12.05
CA LEU A 206 -19.80 0.89 -12.04
C LEU A 206 -19.37 0.23 -10.71
N GLY A 207 -19.81 0.78 -9.57
CA GLY A 207 -19.48 0.24 -8.26
C GLY A 207 -20.03 -1.17 -8.03
N ARG A 208 -21.21 -1.50 -8.59
CA ARG A 208 -21.73 -2.88 -8.57
C ARG A 208 -20.86 -3.82 -9.42
N GLN A 209 -20.39 -3.39 -10.58
CA GLN A 209 -19.50 -4.20 -11.44
C GLN A 209 -18.12 -4.44 -10.79
N MET A 210 -17.60 -3.43 -10.08
CA MET A 210 -16.37 -3.55 -9.31
C MET A 210 -16.56 -4.26 -7.95
N ASN A 211 -17.79 -4.70 -7.63
CA ASN A 211 -18.17 -5.32 -6.36
C ASN A 211 -17.81 -4.47 -5.12
N VAL A 212 -17.94 -3.15 -5.26
CA VAL A 212 -17.77 -2.16 -4.18
C VAL A 212 -19.08 -1.45 -3.79
N ILE A 213 -20.17 -1.71 -4.52
CA ILE A 213 -21.54 -1.37 -4.14
C ILE A 213 -22.38 -2.64 -4.18
N GLY A 214 -23.26 -2.82 -3.19
CA GLY A 214 -24.25 -3.88 -3.16
C GLY A 214 -25.56 -3.40 -2.56
N GLY A 215 -26.31 -4.31 -1.95
CA GLY A 215 -27.67 -4.03 -1.48
C GLY A 215 -28.71 -4.06 -2.61
N PRO A 216 -29.99 -3.94 -2.25
CA PRO A 216 -31.08 -3.98 -3.22
C PRO A 216 -31.11 -2.70 -4.08
N VAL A 217 -31.87 -2.70 -5.17
CA VAL A 217 -31.85 -1.60 -6.16
C VAL A 217 -32.46 -0.32 -5.57
N GLU A 218 -33.44 -0.46 -4.69
CA GLU A 218 -34.09 0.64 -3.97
C GLU A 218 -33.22 1.28 -2.89
N SER A 219 -32.15 0.60 -2.46
CA SER A 219 -31.26 1.06 -1.40
C SER A 219 -29.83 0.53 -1.60
N PRO A 220 -29.11 1.04 -2.61
CA PRO A 220 -27.72 0.66 -2.85
C PRO A 220 -26.82 1.17 -1.73
N TRP A 221 -25.89 0.33 -1.27
CA TRP A 221 -24.90 0.69 -0.26
C TRP A 221 -23.48 0.44 -0.76
N PRO A 222 -22.57 1.41 -0.62
CA PRO A 222 -21.14 1.16 -0.71
C PRO A 222 -20.68 0.10 0.28
N LYS A 223 -19.67 -0.66 -0.09
CA LYS A 223 -18.87 -1.46 0.84
C LYS A 223 -17.75 -0.60 1.40
N ASN A 224 -17.27 -0.95 2.60
CA ASN A 224 -16.19 -0.22 3.26
C ASN A 224 -14.93 -0.10 2.37
N VAL A 225 -14.55 -1.16 1.66
CA VAL A 225 -13.41 -1.12 0.72
C VAL A 225 -13.61 -0.11 -0.41
N GLY A 226 -14.85 0.08 -0.88
CA GLY A 226 -15.18 1.07 -1.89
C GLY A 226 -14.85 2.47 -1.41
N LEU A 227 -15.26 2.80 -0.18
CA LEU A 227 -14.93 4.08 0.44
C LEU A 227 -13.42 4.20 0.69
N LEU A 228 -12.75 3.15 1.15
CA LEU A 228 -11.32 3.16 1.42
C LEU A 228 -10.44 3.42 0.18
N PHE A 229 -10.82 2.92 -1.00
CA PHE A 229 -10.05 3.08 -2.25
C PHE A 229 -10.59 4.16 -3.19
N PHE A 230 -11.89 4.46 -3.11
CA PHE A 230 -12.57 5.30 -4.09
C PHE A 230 -13.30 6.49 -3.45
N ASN A 231 -12.92 6.92 -2.25
CA ASN A 231 -13.32 8.22 -1.69
C ASN A 231 -12.07 9.07 -1.42
N GLU A 232 -12.14 10.38 -1.67
CA GLU A 232 -11.01 11.30 -1.47
C GLU A 232 -10.65 11.53 0.01
N ALA A 233 -11.57 11.25 0.95
CA ALA A 233 -11.42 11.46 2.39
C ALA A 233 -12.06 10.31 3.19
N PRO A 234 -11.53 9.07 3.09
CA PRO A 234 -12.09 7.90 3.76
C PRO A 234 -12.04 8.02 5.29
N ASP A 235 -11.16 8.87 5.83
CA ASP A 235 -11.06 9.15 7.26
C ASP A 235 -12.32 9.77 7.87
N ARG A 236 -13.19 10.37 7.05
CA ARG A 236 -14.52 10.86 7.47
C ARG A 236 -15.48 9.73 7.86
N PHE A 237 -15.32 8.56 7.25
CA PHE A 237 -16.14 7.38 7.52
C PHE A 237 -15.44 6.43 8.51
N PHE A 238 -14.11 6.34 8.40
CA PHE A 238 -13.27 5.46 9.20
C PHE A 238 -12.15 6.28 9.85
N PRO A 239 -12.41 6.90 11.02
CA PRO A 239 -11.44 7.75 11.70
C PRO A 239 -10.07 7.09 11.84
N TYR A 240 -9.01 7.90 11.76
CA TYR A 240 -7.61 7.46 11.79
C TYR A 240 -7.18 6.57 10.62
N THR A 241 -7.94 6.53 9.53
CA THR A 241 -7.45 6.00 8.25
C THR A 241 -6.41 6.96 7.66
N GLN A 242 -5.18 6.82 8.15
CA GLN A 242 -4.05 7.66 7.82
C GLN A 242 -2.72 6.90 8.06
N ILE A 243 -1.65 7.42 7.47
CA ILE A 243 -0.27 6.98 7.72
C ILE A 243 0.48 8.17 8.30
N ASP A 244 1.07 8.00 9.48
CA ASP A 244 1.81 9.05 10.17
C ASP A 244 3.30 8.75 10.05
N VAL A 245 4.05 9.61 9.35
CA VAL A 245 5.49 9.49 9.22
C VAL A 245 6.15 10.47 10.18
N VAL A 246 6.81 9.95 11.20
CA VAL A 246 7.41 10.73 12.30
C VAL A 246 8.92 10.59 12.28
N TRP A 247 9.64 11.69 12.17
CA TRP A 247 11.10 11.74 12.21
C TRP A 247 11.60 12.22 13.57
N PHE A 248 12.45 11.41 14.21
CA PHE A 248 13.07 11.67 15.49
C PHE A 248 14.57 11.96 15.30
N PRO A 249 14.98 13.22 15.03
CA PRO A 249 16.38 13.58 14.76
C PRO A 249 17.34 13.30 15.93
N GLU A 250 16.80 13.32 17.15
CA GLU A 250 17.52 13.11 18.41
C GLU A 250 17.20 11.73 19.03
N GLY A 251 16.48 10.87 18.30
CA GLY A 251 15.96 9.59 18.78
C GLY A 251 14.64 9.72 19.55
N ALA A 252 14.05 8.58 19.91
CA ALA A 252 12.69 8.52 20.48
C ALA A 252 12.51 9.22 21.85
N GLY A 253 13.61 9.58 22.53
CA GLY A 253 13.60 10.31 23.80
C GLY A 253 13.92 11.81 23.68
N GLY A 254 14.08 12.33 22.45
CA GLY A 254 14.32 13.75 22.21
C GLY A 254 13.05 14.59 22.26
N ASP A 255 13.19 15.90 22.50
CA ASP A 255 12.07 16.84 22.63
C ASP A 255 11.54 17.35 21.27
N ARG A 256 12.20 16.97 20.17
CA ARG A 256 11.89 17.44 18.81
C ARG A 256 11.59 16.27 17.88
N PHE A 257 10.49 16.39 17.15
CA PHE A 257 10.13 15.50 16.05
C PHE A 257 9.44 16.29 14.93
N ASP A 258 9.59 15.80 13.70
CA ASP A 258 8.83 16.27 12.55
C ASP A 258 7.78 15.22 12.19
N GLU A 259 6.52 15.64 11.98
CA GLU A 259 5.43 14.74 11.64
C GLU A 259 4.81 15.13 10.30
N LYS A 260 4.60 14.11 9.45
CA LYS A 260 3.83 14.22 8.23
C LYS A 260 2.74 13.16 8.19
N ILE A 261 1.49 13.62 8.20
CA ILE A 261 0.29 12.79 8.13
C ILE A 261 -0.17 12.68 6.66
N PHE A 262 -0.41 11.45 6.19
CA PHE A 262 -0.96 11.13 4.88
C PHE A 262 -2.39 10.62 5.03
N LYS A 263 -3.33 11.26 4.31
CA LYS A 263 -4.75 10.92 4.28
C LYS A 263 -5.24 10.82 2.85
N GLY A 264 -6.33 10.08 2.66
CA GLY A 264 -6.96 9.90 1.35
C GLY A 264 -7.13 8.42 1.00
N PRO A 265 -7.40 8.11 -0.28
CA PRO A 265 -7.53 6.74 -0.74
C PRO A 265 -6.32 5.88 -0.38
N LEU A 266 -6.54 4.63 0.05
CA LEU A 266 -5.45 3.77 0.56
C LEU A 266 -4.27 3.66 -0.41
N ALA A 267 -4.52 3.42 -1.69
CA ALA A 267 -3.48 3.32 -2.70
C ALA A 267 -2.66 4.61 -2.82
N ARG A 268 -3.33 5.77 -2.82
CA ARG A 268 -2.69 7.08 -2.96
C ARG A 268 -1.86 7.42 -1.73
N MET A 269 -2.44 7.36 -0.53
CA MET A 269 -1.72 7.69 0.71
C MET A 269 -0.51 6.78 0.94
N THR A 270 -0.61 5.50 0.55
CA THR A 270 0.51 4.54 0.66
C THR A 270 1.66 4.95 -0.27
N ARG A 271 1.38 5.25 -1.54
CA ARG A 271 2.40 5.70 -2.51
C ARG A 271 3.01 7.04 -2.14
N GLU A 272 2.20 7.97 -1.65
CA GLU A 272 2.67 9.28 -1.19
C GLU A 272 3.59 9.17 0.02
N ALA A 273 3.23 8.33 1.01
CA ALA A 273 4.08 8.06 2.17
C ALA A 273 5.40 7.38 1.75
N LEU A 274 5.36 6.35 0.89
CA LEU A 274 6.57 5.70 0.37
C LEU A 274 7.48 6.68 -0.38
N GLY A 275 6.90 7.47 -1.28
CA GLY A 275 7.64 8.48 -2.02
C GLY A 275 8.23 9.57 -1.12
N TYR A 276 7.49 9.99 -0.09
CA TYR A 276 8.00 10.92 0.93
C TYR A 276 9.16 10.33 1.70
N ILE A 277 9.05 9.07 2.15
CA ILE A 277 10.12 8.39 2.87
C ILE A 277 11.37 8.28 1.99
N GLN A 278 11.20 7.80 0.75
CA GLN A 278 12.28 7.63 -0.22
C GLN A 278 13.03 8.94 -0.52
N ARG A 279 12.31 10.06 -0.69
CA ARG A 279 12.95 11.34 -1.02
C ARG A 279 13.65 12.02 0.15
N ASN A 280 13.11 11.86 1.37
CA ASN A 280 13.55 12.66 2.52
C ASN A 280 14.47 11.90 3.48
N TYR A 281 14.36 10.56 3.55
CA TYR A 281 15.07 9.78 4.58
C TYR A 281 15.98 8.68 4.02
N LEU A 282 15.90 8.34 2.74
CA LEU A 282 16.77 7.33 2.13
C LEU A 282 17.97 7.99 1.46
N HIS A 283 19.16 7.48 1.75
CA HIS A 283 20.40 7.93 1.12
C HIS A 283 21.34 6.74 0.85
N GLU A 284 22.01 6.81 -0.31
CA GLU A 284 23.04 5.84 -0.71
C GLU A 284 24.41 6.32 -0.21
N THR A 285 25.14 5.44 0.49
CA THR A 285 26.55 5.64 0.84
C THR A 285 27.43 4.89 -0.14
N VAL A 286 28.40 5.60 -0.74
CA VAL A 286 29.35 5.05 -1.71
C VAL A 286 30.76 5.03 -1.11
N ILE A 287 31.31 3.85 -0.91
CA ILE A 287 32.63 3.62 -0.31
C ILE A 287 33.60 3.15 -1.39
N LYS A 288 34.64 3.95 -1.64
CA LYS A 288 35.73 3.60 -2.56
C LYS A 288 36.79 2.80 -1.83
N HIS A 289 37.32 1.79 -2.51
CA HIS A 289 38.36 0.90 -1.98
C HIS A 289 39.67 1.16 -2.74
N PRO A 290 40.81 1.28 -2.05
CA PRO A 290 42.10 1.54 -2.71
C PRO A 290 42.64 0.30 -3.46
N ASP A 291 42.18 -0.89 -3.10
CA ASP A 291 42.62 -2.19 -3.58
C ASP A 291 41.74 -2.79 -4.69
N ARG A 292 40.62 -2.14 -5.04
CA ARG A 292 39.75 -2.54 -6.15
C ARG A 292 39.09 -1.35 -6.83
N ALA A 293 38.78 -1.50 -8.13
CA ALA A 293 38.12 -0.45 -8.91
C ALA A 293 36.64 -0.24 -8.53
N GLU A 294 35.98 -1.27 -8.00
CA GLU A 294 34.55 -1.27 -7.67
C GLU A 294 34.30 -0.60 -6.31
N ALA A 295 33.33 0.32 -6.26
CA ALA A 295 32.87 0.93 -5.02
C ALA A 295 31.76 0.09 -4.38
N THR A 296 31.73 0.02 -3.05
CA THR A 296 30.59 -0.53 -2.30
C THR A 296 29.50 0.53 -2.21
N ARG A 297 28.27 0.18 -2.56
CA ARG A 297 27.08 1.04 -2.46
C ARG A 297 26.08 0.39 -1.53
N VAL A 298 25.65 1.13 -0.52
CA VAL A 298 24.67 0.64 0.47
C VAL A 298 23.66 1.73 0.77
N TRP A 299 22.41 1.34 0.97
CA TRP A 299 21.37 2.25 1.46
C TRP A 299 21.31 2.19 2.98
N ASN A 300 21.01 3.32 3.62
CA ASN A 300 20.75 3.35 5.06
C ASN A 300 19.56 2.43 5.42
N PHE A 301 18.50 2.47 4.60
CA PHE A 301 17.39 1.53 4.63
C PHE A 301 17.03 1.11 3.20
N PRO A 302 16.97 -0.19 2.88
CA PRO A 302 16.55 -0.63 1.54
C PRO A 302 15.09 -0.27 1.26
N TYR A 303 14.82 0.45 0.18
CA TYR A 303 13.47 0.87 -0.19
C TYR A 303 12.46 -0.30 -0.26
N ALA A 304 12.86 -1.41 -0.90
CA ALA A 304 11.98 -2.57 -1.04
C ALA A 304 11.59 -3.23 0.30
N ALA A 305 12.40 -3.06 1.37
CA ALA A 305 12.04 -3.53 2.70
C ALA A 305 10.99 -2.60 3.36
N ILE A 306 11.11 -1.30 3.15
CA ILE A 306 10.16 -0.28 3.65
C ILE A 306 8.81 -0.41 2.93
N GLU A 307 8.86 -0.55 1.60
CA GLU A 307 7.69 -0.79 0.76
C GLU A 307 6.89 -1.98 1.27
N GLU A 308 7.56 -3.12 1.45
CA GLU A 308 6.91 -4.33 1.94
C GLU A 308 6.37 -4.16 3.36
N ALA A 309 7.12 -3.52 4.26
CA ALA A 309 6.68 -3.30 5.64
C ALA A 309 5.45 -2.38 5.73
N LEU A 310 5.44 -1.27 4.98
CA LEU A 310 4.35 -0.30 5.00
C LEU A 310 3.10 -0.83 4.29
N VAL A 311 3.24 -1.48 3.13
CA VAL A 311 2.10 -2.09 2.44
C VAL A 311 1.50 -3.21 3.30
N ASN A 312 2.33 -4.02 3.97
CA ASN A 312 1.86 -5.05 4.90
C ASN A 312 1.08 -4.45 6.08
N ALA A 313 1.55 -3.32 6.64
CA ALA A 313 0.82 -2.59 7.68
C ALA A 313 -0.56 -2.10 7.19
N VAL A 314 -0.64 -1.49 6.00
CA VAL A 314 -1.91 -1.04 5.38
C VAL A 314 -2.84 -2.22 5.08
N TYR A 315 -2.29 -3.34 4.61
CA TYR A 315 -3.04 -4.56 4.31
C TYR A 315 -3.67 -5.16 5.57
N HIS A 316 -2.90 -5.30 6.66
CA HIS A 316 -3.30 -6.08 7.84
C HIS A 316 -3.91 -5.25 8.98
N ARG A 317 -3.87 -3.91 8.88
CA ARG A 317 -4.49 -2.98 9.85
C ARG A 317 -5.98 -3.27 10.06
N SER A 318 -6.45 -3.17 11.30
CA SER A 318 -7.88 -3.08 11.59
C SER A 318 -8.37 -1.65 11.36
N TYR A 319 -9.24 -1.49 10.37
CA TYR A 319 -9.92 -0.22 10.11
C TYR A 319 -11.14 -0.01 11.04
N GLU A 320 -11.39 -0.96 11.95
CA GLU A 320 -12.33 -0.80 13.07
C GLU A 320 -11.68 -0.09 14.26
N GLU A 321 -10.34 -0.11 14.33
CA GLU A 321 -9.55 0.53 15.39
C GLU A 321 -9.15 1.94 14.99
N ARG A 322 -9.16 2.85 15.96
CA ARG A 322 -8.88 4.27 15.76
C ARG A 322 -7.39 4.60 15.96
N GLU A 323 -6.54 3.72 15.45
CA GLU A 323 -5.09 3.84 15.52
C GLU A 323 -4.51 3.95 14.10
N PRO A 324 -3.62 4.93 13.82
CA PRO A 324 -3.01 5.07 12.51
C PRO A 324 -1.97 3.97 12.24
N VAL A 325 -1.51 3.85 11.00
CA VAL A 325 -0.21 3.21 10.74
C VAL A 325 0.86 4.26 11.03
N GLU A 326 1.83 3.94 11.89
CA GLU A 326 2.91 4.87 12.25
C GLU A 326 4.24 4.38 11.68
N VAL A 327 4.94 5.26 10.97
CA VAL A 327 6.30 5.04 10.48
C VAL A 327 7.23 5.98 11.24
N ARG A 328 7.94 5.43 12.23
CA ARG A 328 8.88 6.18 13.08
C ARG A 328 10.27 6.00 12.53
N ILE A 329 10.93 7.10 12.20
CA ILE A 329 12.26 7.10 11.60
C ILE A 329 13.20 7.80 12.57
N SER A 330 14.34 7.20 12.85
CA SER A 330 15.42 7.77 13.65
C SER A 330 16.76 7.54 12.96
N ARG A 331 17.84 8.01 13.56
CA ARG A 331 19.19 7.77 13.03
C ARG A 331 19.60 6.30 13.04
N ASP A 332 19.02 5.51 13.95
CA ASP A 332 19.44 4.13 14.21
C ASP A 332 18.53 3.11 13.50
N GLU A 333 17.30 3.49 13.20
CA GLU A 333 16.31 2.56 12.64
C GLU A 333 15.07 3.25 12.05
N LEU A 334 14.36 2.49 11.21
CA LEU A 334 13.00 2.77 10.77
C LEU A 334 12.05 1.72 11.37
N VAL A 335 10.97 2.17 11.99
CA VAL A 335 9.97 1.33 12.63
C VAL A 335 8.61 1.53 11.97
N VAL A 336 7.97 0.45 11.54
CA VAL A 336 6.57 0.46 11.08
C VAL A 336 5.71 -0.21 12.15
N LEU A 337 4.77 0.55 12.70
CA LEU A 337 3.82 0.12 13.73
C LEU A 337 2.41 0.07 13.13
N SER A 338 1.70 -1.01 13.40
CA SER A 338 0.31 -1.20 12.95
C SER A 338 -0.50 -1.95 14.00
N PHE A 339 -1.82 -1.73 13.95
CA PHE A 339 -2.77 -2.32 14.88
C PHE A 339 -3.85 -3.09 14.13
N PRO A 340 -4.27 -4.27 14.61
CA PRO A 340 -3.77 -4.96 15.80
C PRO A 340 -2.50 -5.77 15.49
N GLY A 341 -2.02 -6.52 16.48
CA GLY A 341 -0.97 -7.52 16.32
C GLY A 341 -1.34 -8.68 15.37
N PRO A 342 -0.35 -9.54 15.06
CA PRO A 342 -0.56 -10.69 14.18
C PRO A 342 -1.54 -11.70 14.78
N ASP A 343 -2.14 -12.52 13.91
CA ASP A 343 -3.05 -13.58 14.35
C ASP A 343 -2.38 -14.51 15.37
N ARG A 344 -3.13 -14.95 16.39
CA ARG A 344 -2.62 -15.77 17.49
C ARG A 344 -2.05 -17.12 17.03
N SER A 345 -2.45 -17.60 15.86
CA SER A 345 -1.90 -18.82 15.26
C SER A 345 -0.47 -18.67 14.75
N ILE A 346 0.02 -17.44 14.55
CA ILE A 346 1.36 -17.17 14.03
C ILE A 346 2.32 -16.86 15.19
N ARG A 347 3.44 -17.59 15.27
CA ARG A 347 4.44 -17.37 16.31
C ARG A 347 5.46 -16.33 15.85
N LEU A 348 5.95 -15.49 16.76
CA LEU A 348 7.03 -14.54 16.48
C LEU A 348 8.29 -15.21 15.90
N ALA A 349 8.61 -16.41 16.37
CA ALA A 349 9.72 -17.20 15.82
C ALA A 349 9.56 -17.54 14.33
N ASP A 350 8.32 -17.66 13.84
CA ASP A 350 8.04 -17.93 12.43
C ASP A 350 8.33 -16.71 11.56
N PHE A 351 8.12 -15.49 12.09
CA PHE A 351 8.51 -14.25 11.39
C PHE A 351 10.03 -14.16 11.23
N ALA A 352 10.79 -14.36 12.31
CA ALA A 352 12.25 -14.33 12.27
C ALA A 352 12.84 -15.40 11.34
N ALA A 353 12.18 -16.55 11.22
CA ALA A 353 12.58 -17.63 10.33
C ALA A 353 12.11 -17.44 8.86
N GLY A 354 11.33 -16.40 8.57
CA GLY A 354 10.71 -16.20 7.24
C GLY A 354 9.69 -17.27 6.88
N ARG A 355 9.05 -17.90 7.88
CA ARG A 355 8.04 -18.97 7.72
C ARG A 355 6.66 -18.56 8.24
N ALA A 356 6.47 -17.27 8.53
CA ALA A 356 5.16 -16.75 8.91
C ALA A 356 4.18 -16.92 7.75
N ILE A 357 3.27 -17.88 7.88
CA ILE A 357 2.18 -18.11 6.95
C ILE A 357 0.90 -17.71 7.66
N SER A 358 0.27 -16.63 7.21
CA SER A 358 -1.07 -16.30 7.69
C SER A 358 -2.06 -17.24 7.05
N ARG A 359 -2.82 -17.97 7.86
CA ARG A 359 -3.91 -18.82 7.34
C ARG A 359 -5.14 -18.00 6.98
N ARG A 360 -5.37 -16.88 7.69
CA ARG A 360 -6.55 -16.03 7.52
C ARG A 360 -6.18 -14.57 7.33
N TYR A 361 -6.76 -13.93 6.33
CA TYR A 361 -6.57 -12.49 6.09
C TYR A 361 -7.68 -11.67 6.77
N ARG A 362 -7.29 -10.56 7.39
CA ARG A 362 -8.21 -9.65 8.10
C ARG A 362 -9.03 -8.81 7.10
N ASN A 363 -8.36 -8.26 6.10
CA ASN A 363 -8.96 -7.47 5.04
C ASN A 363 -8.81 -8.24 3.72
N ARG A 364 -9.89 -8.83 3.25
CA ARG A 364 -9.89 -9.67 2.05
C ARG A 364 -9.87 -8.83 0.76
N ARG A 365 -10.71 -7.79 0.71
CA ARG A 365 -10.88 -6.90 -0.43
C ARG A 365 -9.74 -5.91 -0.54
N ILE A 366 -9.28 -5.34 0.58
CA ILE A 366 -8.12 -4.43 0.54
C ILE A 366 -6.92 -5.12 -0.10
N GLY A 367 -6.67 -6.38 0.28
CA GLY A 367 -5.61 -7.18 -0.31
C GLY A 367 -5.76 -7.41 -1.81
N GLU A 368 -6.97 -7.65 -2.30
CA GLU A 368 -7.26 -7.76 -3.75
C GLU A 368 -6.84 -6.49 -4.49
N PHE A 369 -7.35 -5.33 -4.05
CA PHE A 369 -7.04 -4.05 -4.70
C PHE A 369 -5.54 -3.73 -4.66
N LEU A 370 -4.84 -4.00 -3.56
CA LEU A 370 -3.39 -3.79 -3.47
C LEU A 370 -2.60 -4.74 -4.38
N LYS A 371 -3.05 -5.98 -4.56
CA LYS A 371 -2.44 -6.95 -5.48
C LYS A 371 -2.65 -6.55 -6.93
N GLU A 372 -3.86 -6.15 -7.29
CA GLU A 372 -4.19 -5.69 -8.65
C GLU A 372 -3.42 -4.42 -9.03
N LEU A 373 -3.02 -3.61 -8.04
CA LEU A 373 -2.18 -2.40 -8.21
C LEU A 373 -0.67 -2.66 -8.13
N ASP A 374 -0.22 -3.92 -8.10
CA ASP A 374 1.17 -4.34 -7.95
C ASP A 374 1.89 -3.75 -6.70
N LEU A 375 1.11 -3.37 -5.67
CA LEU A 375 1.67 -2.88 -4.40
C LEU A 375 2.09 -4.03 -3.48
N THR A 376 1.53 -5.23 -3.67
CA THR A 376 1.92 -6.44 -2.94
C THR A 376 1.65 -7.69 -3.77
N GLU A 377 2.46 -8.74 -3.57
CA GLU A 377 2.21 -10.06 -4.14
C GLU A 377 1.21 -10.88 -3.29
N GLY A 378 1.10 -10.53 -2.00
CA GLY A 378 0.31 -11.17 -0.94
C GLY A 378 0.30 -12.70 -0.89
N ARG A 379 1.40 -13.36 -1.28
CA ARG A 379 1.63 -14.83 -1.15
C ARG A 379 2.38 -15.21 0.13
N SER A 380 2.21 -14.45 1.21
CA SER A 380 3.09 -14.53 2.40
C SER A 380 4.59 -14.36 2.08
N THR A 381 4.93 -13.74 0.94
CA THR A 381 6.31 -13.51 0.49
C THR A 381 6.95 -12.27 1.11
N GLY A 382 6.15 -11.41 1.75
CA GLY A 382 6.63 -10.13 2.26
C GLY A 382 7.73 -10.25 3.32
N ILE A 383 7.52 -11.04 4.37
CA ILE A 383 8.53 -11.24 5.42
C ILE A 383 9.84 -11.84 4.86
N PRO A 384 9.81 -12.93 4.07
CA PRO A 384 10.99 -13.41 3.36
C PRO A 384 11.68 -12.35 2.50
N LYS A 385 10.93 -11.49 1.80
CA LYS A 385 11.46 -10.43 0.96
C LYS A 385 12.18 -9.36 1.78
N ILE A 386 11.61 -8.92 2.90
CA ILE A 386 12.28 -7.99 3.83
C ILE A 386 13.61 -8.60 4.30
N LEU A 387 13.60 -9.84 4.80
CA LEU A 387 14.82 -10.54 5.25
C LEU A 387 15.89 -10.62 4.14
N LYS A 388 15.48 -11.02 2.94
CA LYS A 388 16.36 -11.16 1.76
C LYS A 388 16.99 -9.82 1.36
N VAL A 389 16.17 -8.76 1.27
CA VAL A 389 16.63 -7.44 0.82
C VAL A 389 17.55 -6.79 1.87
N MET A 390 17.23 -6.91 3.15
CA MET A 390 18.10 -6.44 4.24
C MET A 390 19.45 -7.14 4.20
N ALA A 391 19.46 -8.47 4.05
CA ALA A 391 20.70 -9.24 3.92
C ALA A 391 21.51 -8.89 2.66
N ALA A 392 20.83 -8.71 1.51
CA ALA A 392 21.48 -8.33 0.26
C ALA A 392 22.12 -6.93 0.31
N ASN A 393 21.53 -6.00 1.07
CA ASN A 393 22.11 -4.68 1.31
C ASN A 393 23.26 -4.70 2.34
N GLY A 394 23.42 -5.79 3.11
CA GLY A 394 24.38 -5.88 4.21
C GLY A 394 23.90 -5.27 5.52
N SER A 395 22.61 -4.90 5.61
CA SER A 395 22.02 -4.33 6.82
C SER A 395 21.86 -5.36 7.94
N PRO A 396 21.83 -4.95 9.22
CA PRO A 396 21.42 -5.84 10.30
C PRO A 396 20.03 -6.42 10.05
N ALA A 397 19.77 -7.62 10.57
CA ALA A 397 18.49 -8.29 10.37
C ALA A 397 17.31 -7.46 10.94
N PRO A 398 16.16 -7.43 10.26
CA PRO A 398 14.95 -6.79 10.79
C PRO A 398 14.45 -7.49 12.06
N LEU A 399 13.78 -6.74 12.93
CA LEU A 399 13.14 -7.26 14.13
C LEU A 399 11.62 -7.19 13.99
N PHE A 400 10.94 -8.21 14.50
CA PHE A 400 9.48 -8.32 14.49
C PHE A 400 9.00 -8.48 15.92
N GLU A 401 8.16 -7.55 16.37
CA GLU A 401 7.68 -7.49 17.76
C GLU A 401 6.16 -7.41 17.79
N THR A 402 5.58 -7.95 18.86
CA THR A 402 4.19 -7.78 19.24
C THR A 402 4.14 -7.91 20.76
N ASP A 403 3.20 -7.21 21.39
CA ASP A 403 2.91 -7.42 22.80
C ASP A 403 2.24 -8.80 23.05
N ASP A 404 2.14 -9.17 24.32
CA ASP A 404 1.55 -10.43 24.79
C ASP A 404 0.07 -10.54 24.43
N ASP A 405 -0.65 -9.42 24.43
CA ASP A 405 -2.08 -9.34 24.12
C ASP A 405 -2.35 -9.35 22.59
N ARG A 406 -1.31 -9.24 21.76
CA ARG A 406 -1.35 -9.06 20.30
C ARG A 406 -2.09 -7.77 19.91
N CYS A 407 -1.91 -6.69 20.67
CA CYS A 407 -2.51 -5.40 20.38
C CYS A 407 -1.77 -4.67 19.26
N ALA A 408 -0.45 -4.79 19.16
CA ALA A 408 0.34 -4.12 18.13
C ALA A 408 1.26 -5.07 17.37
N TYR A 409 1.54 -4.75 16.11
CA TYR A 409 2.61 -5.38 15.33
C TYR A 409 3.64 -4.33 14.91
N VAL A 410 4.91 -4.63 15.18
CA VAL A 410 6.04 -3.73 14.94
C VAL A 410 7.08 -4.41 14.07
N ILE A 411 7.46 -3.75 12.98
CA ILE A 411 8.60 -4.13 12.14
C ILE A 411 9.69 -3.07 12.34
N ARG A 412 10.87 -3.48 12.80
CA ARG A 412 12.03 -2.59 12.98
C ARG A 412 13.08 -2.94 11.94
N LEU A 413 13.51 -1.94 11.16
CA LEU A 413 14.55 -2.03 10.16
C LEU A 413 15.77 -1.25 10.68
N PRO A 414 16.81 -1.92 11.21
CA PRO A 414 18.01 -1.23 11.67
C PRO A 414 18.75 -0.56 10.51
N VAL A 415 19.37 0.58 10.79
CA VAL A 415 20.19 1.31 9.83
C VAL A 415 21.41 0.48 9.43
N HIS A 416 21.81 0.59 8.16
CA HIS A 416 23.03 -0.07 7.71
C HIS A 416 24.27 0.49 8.43
N THR A 417 25.14 -0.38 8.95
CA THR A 417 26.27 0.02 9.81
C THR A 417 27.34 0.87 9.10
N LEU A 418 27.47 0.72 7.79
CA LEU A 418 28.38 1.51 6.95
C LEU A 418 27.83 2.87 6.49
N THR A 419 26.57 3.20 6.74
CA THR A 419 26.10 4.56 6.46
C THR A 419 26.56 5.46 7.60
N GLU A 420 27.59 6.28 7.34
CA GLU A 420 27.94 7.36 8.25
C GLU A 420 26.75 8.31 8.35
N GLN A 421 26.41 8.71 9.57
CA GLN A 421 25.39 9.73 9.79
C GLN A 421 25.81 10.98 9.00
N PRO A 422 24.97 11.51 8.08
CA PRO A 422 25.20 12.85 7.60
C PRO A 422 25.20 13.77 8.84
N THR A 423 26.36 14.33 9.16
CA THR A 423 26.49 15.42 10.12
C THR A 423 25.69 16.57 9.51
N GLN A 424 24.44 16.73 9.94
CA GLN A 424 23.56 17.85 9.62
C GLN A 424 23.78 18.43 8.21
N GLN A 425 23.19 17.80 7.19
CA GLN A 425 22.52 18.67 6.23
C GLN A 425 21.32 19.24 6.97
N VAL A 426 21.54 20.43 7.52
CA VAL A 426 20.46 21.33 7.91
C VAL A 426 19.59 21.48 6.67
N THR A 427 18.48 20.75 6.63
CA THR A 427 17.31 21.10 5.84
C THR A 427 16.74 22.39 6.41
N GLY A 428 17.51 23.46 6.27
CA GLY A 428 16.99 24.80 6.21
C GLY A 428 16.52 24.98 4.78
N GLU A 429 15.33 24.48 4.47
CA GLU A 429 14.47 25.22 3.55
C GLU A 429 14.21 26.58 4.21
N VAL A 430 15.14 27.51 4.00
CA VAL A 430 14.85 28.93 3.97
C VAL A 430 15.02 29.33 2.52
N THR A 431 14.01 29.01 1.71
CA THR A 431 13.70 29.72 0.47
C THR A 431 13.14 31.11 0.82
N GLY A 432 13.86 31.85 1.65
CA GLY A 432 13.72 33.31 1.69
C GLY A 432 14.60 33.85 0.58
N GLU A 433 14.03 34.57 -0.38
CA GLU A 433 14.82 35.40 -1.28
C GLU A 433 15.82 36.21 -0.45
N VAL A 434 17.12 35.99 -0.69
CA VAL A 434 18.16 36.82 -0.08
C VAL A 434 17.97 38.22 -0.64
N THR A 435 17.60 39.18 0.20
CA THR A 435 17.38 40.55 -0.26
C THR A 435 18.68 41.14 -0.83
N GLY A 436 18.59 42.05 -1.81
CA GLY A 436 19.77 42.65 -2.42
C GLY A 436 20.70 43.33 -1.40
N GLU A 437 20.17 43.78 -0.27
CA GLU A 437 20.94 44.29 0.87
C GLU A 437 21.85 43.24 1.51
N VAL A 438 21.33 42.02 1.75
CA VAL A 438 22.10 40.91 2.32
C VAL A 438 23.17 40.43 1.33
N GLU A 439 22.85 40.39 0.04
CA GLU A 439 23.82 40.03 -1.01
C GLU A 439 25.04 40.98 -0.99
N ARG A 440 24.78 42.30 -0.94
CA ARG A 440 25.85 43.30 -0.86
C ARG A 440 26.67 43.17 0.42
N LEU A 441 26.04 42.88 1.55
CA LEU A 441 26.74 42.69 2.82
C LEU A 441 27.69 41.48 2.75
N ILE A 442 27.22 40.36 2.21
CA ILE A 442 28.04 39.14 2.06
C ILE A 442 29.22 39.41 1.13
N GLY A 443 29.01 40.15 0.04
CA GLY A 443 30.05 40.46 -0.95
C GLY A 443 31.22 41.30 -0.41
N VAL A 444 31.01 42.14 0.61
CA VAL A 444 32.07 42.97 1.20
C VAL A 444 32.74 42.34 2.42
N LEU A 445 32.20 41.24 2.94
CA LEU A 445 32.65 40.67 4.20
C LEU A 445 33.88 39.76 3.97
N VAL A 446 35.04 40.21 4.45
CA VAL A 446 36.31 39.47 4.34
C VAL A 446 36.86 39.13 5.73
N GLY A 447 37.01 37.83 6.01
CA GLY A 447 37.50 37.36 7.31
C GLY A 447 36.57 37.75 8.46
N GLU A 448 37.12 38.29 9.54
CA GLU A 448 36.36 38.77 10.70
C GLU A 448 36.39 40.30 10.79
N MET A 449 35.24 40.93 10.54
CA MET A 449 35.12 42.38 10.51
C MET A 449 34.28 42.90 11.68
N ALA A 450 34.66 44.06 12.22
CA ALA A 450 33.81 44.77 13.16
C ALA A 450 32.60 45.39 12.43
N ARG A 451 31.48 45.56 13.14
CA ARG A 451 30.23 46.16 12.61
C ARG A 451 30.48 47.41 11.77
N ARG A 452 31.28 48.34 12.31
CA ARG A 452 31.60 49.63 11.68
C ARG A 452 32.37 49.47 10.37
N GLN A 453 33.30 48.50 10.30
CA GLN A 453 34.07 48.23 9.09
C GLN A 453 33.18 47.70 7.96
N ILE A 454 32.18 46.88 8.28
CA ILE A 454 31.20 46.36 7.30
C ILE A 454 30.32 47.50 6.80
N GLN A 455 29.83 48.34 7.72
CA GLN A 455 29.01 49.51 7.38
C GLN A 455 29.78 50.50 6.48
N ASP A 456 31.05 50.76 6.80
CA ASP A 456 31.93 51.65 6.02
C ASP A 456 32.21 51.06 4.63
N ALA A 457 32.46 49.74 4.54
CA ALA A 457 32.67 49.05 3.26
C ALA A 457 31.44 49.07 2.35
N LEU A 458 30.23 49.12 2.92
CA LEU A 458 28.97 49.31 2.18
C LEU A 458 28.66 50.78 1.85
N GLY A 459 29.44 51.74 2.35
CA GLY A 459 29.21 53.17 2.16
C GLY A 459 27.95 53.71 2.86
N LEU A 460 27.46 53.05 3.91
CA LEU A 460 26.20 53.39 4.58
C LEU A 460 26.43 54.36 5.75
N LYS A 461 25.71 55.49 5.74
CA LYS A 461 25.85 56.53 6.79
C LYS A 461 24.97 56.30 8.02
N HIS A 462 23.86 55.57 7.87
CA HIS A 462 22.86 55.37 8.93
C HIS A 462 23.00 54.00 9.60
N GLU A 463 23.30 53.98 10.90
CA GLU A 463 23.53 52.77 11.69
C GLU A 463 22.27 51.90 11.82
N ASP A 464 21.11 52.49 12.10
CA ASP A 464 19.86 51.74 12.29
C ASP A 464 19.42 51.04 11.01
N HIS A 465 19.57 51.72 9.87
CA HIS A 465 19.26 51.14 8.56
C HIS A 465 20.21 50.00 8.21
N PHE A 466 21.52 50.16 8.45
CA PHE A 466 22.48 49.07 8.27
C PHE A 466 22.12 47.86 9.13
N ARG A 467 21.78 48.08 10.40
CA ARG A 467 21.44 46.98 11.30
C ARG A 467 20.18 46.24 10.85
N ASN A 468 19.11 46.96 10.55
CA ASN A 468 17.81 46.34 10.30
C ASN A 468 17.66 45.78 8.88
N ALA A 469 18.26 46.42 7.87
CA ALA A 469 18.10 45.99 6.47
C ALA A 469 19.22 45.06 5.98
N TYR A 470 20.37 45.01 6.68
CA TYR A 470 21.53 44.24 6.23
C TYR A 470 21.95 43.20 7.26
N LEU A 471 22.35 43.66 8.45
CA LEU A 471 23.04 42.79 9.40
C LEU A 471 22.11 41.81 10.10
N THR A 472 20.96 42.27 10.60
CA THR A 472 19.99 41.40 11.27
C THR A 472 19.44 40.34 10.31
N PRO A 473 18.99 40.68 9.09
CA PRO A 473 18.55 39.67 8.13
C PRO A 473 19.66 38.67 7.78
N ALA A 474 20.89 39.12 7.58
CA ALA A 474 22.02 38.22 7.26
C ALA A 474 22.38 37.24 8.39
N LEU A 475 22.13 37.63 9.65
CA LEU A 475 22.27 36.76 10.82
C LEU A 475 21.09 35.79 10.93
N GLU A 476 19.86 36.26 10.67
CA GLU A 476 18.63 35.44 10.70
C GLU A 476 18.61 34.38 9.60
N THR A 477 19.13 34.70 8.41
CA THR A 477 19.27 33.75 7.30
C THR A 477 20.47 32.81 7.45
N GLY A 478 21.26 32.95 8.52
CA GLY A 478 22.41 32.08 8.79
C GLY A 478 23.60 32.26 7.84
N LEU A 479 23.63 33.31 7.01
CA LEU A 479 24.72 33.55 6.05
C LEU A 479 25.92 34.23 6.72
N VAL A 480 25.68 34.97 7.81
CA VAL A 480 26.68 35.63 8.65
C VAL A 480 26.53 35.14 10.09
N GLU A 481 27.63 35.03 10.81
CA GLU A 481 27.64 34.70 12.24
C GLU A 481 28.42 35.70 13.09
N MET A 482 28.09 35.74 14.38
CA MET A 482 28.79 36.48 15.42
C MET A 482 29.97 35.68 15.96
N THR A 483 31.12 36.31 16.18
CA THR A 483 32.28 35.64 16.80
C THR A 483 32.15 35.46 18.32
N LEU A 484 31.30 36.25 18.98
CA LEU A 484 31.00 36.16 20.42
C LEU A 484 29.47 36.11 20.68
N PRO A 485 28.78 35.02 20.31
CA PRO A 485 27.31 34.94 20.37
C PRO A 485 26.75 35.15 21.78
N ASP A 486 27.44 34.71 22.82
CA ASP A 486 27.00 34.86 24.22
C ASP A 486 27.11 36.31 24.74
N LYS A 487 27.81 37.19 24.01
CA LYS A 487 28.04 38.59 24.38
C LYS A 487 27.84 39.52 23.17
N PRO A 488 26.61 39.61 22.61
CA PRO A 488 26.36 40.30 21.35
C PRO A 488 26.59 41.83 21.41
N ARG A 489 26.65 42.40 22.61
CA ARG A 489 26.95 43.83 22.85
C ARG A 489 28.43 44.10 23.19
N SER A 490 29.30 43.10 23.07
CA SER A 490 30.73 43.23 23.33
C SER A 490 31.37 44.24 22.38
N SER A 491 32.23 45.13 22.89
CA SER A 491 33.05 46.01 22.05
C SER A 491 34.06 45.26 21.18
N LYS A 492 34.30 43.97 21.47
CA LYS A 492 35.15 43.06 20.70
C LYS A 492 34.35 42.20 19.68
N GLN A 493 33.04 42.41 19.56
CA GLN A 493 32.19 41.65 18.64
C GLN A 493 32.63 41.85 17.18
N ARG A 494 32.78 40.73 16.46
CA ARG A 494 33.03 40.71 15.01
C ARG A 494 32.03 39.81 14.31
N TYR A 495 31.98 39.93 12.99
CA TYR A 495 31.08 39.17 12.13
C TYR A 495 31.88 38.53 11.01
N ARG A 496 31.50 37.30 10.64
CA ARG A 496 32.14 36.53 9.57
C ARG A 496 31.12 35.68 8.80
N LEU A 497 31.47 35.28 7.59
CA LEU A 497 30.63 34.39 6.80
C LEU A 497 30.62 32.98 7.40
N THR A 498 29.44 32.37 7.45
CA THR A 498 29.27 30.94 7.79
C THR A 498 29.72 30.06 6.62
N ALA A 499 29.70 28.74 6.81
CA ALA A 499 29.88 27.81 5.69
C ALA A 499 28.82 28.02 4.60
N GLN A 500 27.56 28.24 5.01
CA GLN A 500 26.44 28.53 4.12
C GLN A 500 26.63 29.87 3.37
N GLY A 501 27.06 30.94 4.06
CA GLY A 501 27.35 32.22 3.44
C GLY A 501 28.45 32.16 2.38
N ARG A 502 29.51 31.36 2.64
CA ARG A 502 30.59 31.12 1.67
C ARG A 502 30.12 30.34 0.44
N GLN A 503 29.33 29.29 0.65
CA GLN A 503 28.76 28.50 -0.45
C GLN A 503 27.79 29.34 -1.30
N TRP A 504 26.94 30.15 -0.66
CA TRP A 504 26.03 31.07 -1.33
C TRP A 504 26.80 32.11 -2.18
N LEU A 505 27.87 32.70 -1.63
CA LEU A 505 28.71 33.66 -2.36
C LEU A 505 29.41 32.99 -3.55
N GLN A 506 29.91 31.76 -3.40
CA GLN A 506 30.52 31.00 -4.50
C GLN A 506 29.51 30.64 -5.59
N ALA A 507 28.31 30.22 -5.22
CA ALA A 507 27.26 29.85 -6.18
C ALA A 507 26.73 31.05 -6.98
N ASN A 508 26.71 32.25 -6.39
CA ASN A 508 26.16 33.46 -7.03
C ASN A 508 27.23 34.35 -7.68
N ALA A 509 28.51 34.23 -7.32
CA ALA A 509 29.61 34.91 -8.04
C ALA A 509 29.76 34.45 -9.50
N VAL A 510 29.36 33.21 -9.81
CA VAL A 510 29.41 32.62 -11.16
C VAL A 510 28.32 33.19 -12.10
N LYS A 511 27.23 33.74 -11.55
CA LYS A 511 26.11 34.28 -12.35
C LYS A 511 26.27 35.76 -12.74
N GLY A 512 27.29 36.45 -12.23
CA GLY A 512 27.46 37.91 -12.37
C GLY A 512 28.69 38.39 -13.13
N SER A 513 29.42 37.51 -13.83
CA SER A 513 30.47 37.93 -14.78
C SER A 513 29.86 38.08 -16.18
N PRO A 514 30.04 39.22 -16.86
CA PRO A 514 29.45 39.47 -18.19
C PRO A 514 29.93 38.49 -19.26
#